data_AF-A0A9W8VP10-F1
#
_entry.id   AF-A0A9W8VP10-F1
#
_cell.length_a   1.000
_cell.length_b   1.000
_cell.length_c   1.000
_cell.angle_alpha   90.00
_cell.angle_beta   90.00
_cell.angle_gamma   90.00
#
_symmetry.space_group_name_H-M   'P 1'
#
loop_
_entity.id
_entity.type
_entity.pdbx_description
1 polymer ?
#
loop_
_entity_poly.entity_id
_entity_poly.type
_entity_poly.pdbx_seq_one_letter_code
_entity_poly.pdbx_strand_id
1 'polypeptide(L)'
;MKLTGFKKLVQPLLDDWAALDVDPKLQFLEYESFYPAWTRHFPTSRVGSPFARTGPRFLPRKNWEDPALLNKTIKTIRSMGEDGAFLVHYNINADEPDNMAESSVNPAWRDVMMVNIIGLTGDKDKTESEVAAIHKRLTIDLVQRLRDISPGAGGYLNEGDVMDPEFAQTFYGKHYERLWQIKKKVDPKDVFWAPTAVGSEKWYITGQQDYVTKQNGRLCVETKLFVTESTFKP
;
A
#
# COMPACT_ATOMS: atom_id res chain seq x y z
N MET A 1 -14.52 -3.13 -25.01
CA MET A 1 -13.64 -2.73 -26.15
C MET A 1 -13.37 -3.98 -26.96
N LYS A 2 -13.50 -3.95 -28.29
CA LYS A 2 -13.17 -5.11 -29.14
C LYS A 2 -11.66 -5.31 -29.24
N LEU A 3 -11.21 -6.51 -29.58
CA LEU A 3 -9.77 -6.85 -29.66
C LEU A 3 -8.97 -5.92 -30.58
N THR A 4 -9.52 -5.55 -31.73
CA THR A 4 -8.87 -4.61 -32.67
C THR A 4 -8.61 -3.25 -32.01
N GLY A 5 -9.56 -2.77 -31.20
CA GLY A 5 -9.41 -1.51 -30.46
C GLY A 5 -8.33 -1.62 -29.39
N PHE A 6 -8.28 -2.74 -28.66
CA PHE A 6 -7.25 -2.98 -27.65
C PHE A 6 -5.85 -3.07 -28.25
N LYS A 7 -5.68 -3.79 -29.37
CA LYS A 7 -4.40 -3.85 -30.09
C LYS A 7 -3.91 -2.46 -30.50
N LYS A 8 -4.80 -1.61 -31.02
CA LYS A 8 -4.48 -0.22 -31.36
C LYS A 8 -4.09 0.60 -30.12
N LEU A 9 -4.78 0.40 -29.00
CA LEU A 9 -4.50 1.10 -27.74
C LEU A 9 -3.09 0.78 -27.21
N VAL A 10 -2.66 -0.49 -27.28
CA VAL A 10 -1.35 -0.91 -26.74
C VAL A 10 -0.20 -0.77 -27.74
N GLN A 11 -0.47 -0.49 -29.01
CA GLN A 11 0.55 -0.44 -30.06
C GLN A 11 1.76 0.45 -29.71
N PRO A 12 1.60 1.67 -29.16
CA PRO A 12 2.75 2.50 -28.80
C PRO A 12 3.73 1.82 -27.82
N LEU A 13 3.20 1.09 -26.83
CA LEU A 13 4.02 0.31 -25.90
C LEU A 13 4.76 -0.84 -26.62
N LEU A 14 4.12 -1.48 -27.60
CA LEU A 14 4.76 -2.55 -28.38
C LEU A 14 5.86 -2.02 -29.28
N ASP A 15 5.68 -0.84 -29.85
CA ASP A 15 6.69 -0.17 -30.68
C ASP A 15 7.90 0.21 -29.82
N ASP A 16 7.69 0.74 -28.61
CA ASP A 16 8.75 1.03 -27.64
C ASP A 16 9.53 -0.23 -27.25
N TRP A 17 8.85 -1.35 -26.99
CA TRP A 17 9.49 -2.63 -26.71
C TRP A 17 10.29 -3.18 -27.89
N ALA A 18 9.75 -3.08 -29.11
CA ALA A 18 10.45 -3.49 -30.31
C ALA A 18 11.72 -2.66 -30.54
N ALA A 19 11.68 -1.35 -30.28
CA ALA A 19 12.86 -0.48 -30.35
C ALA A 19 13.94 -0.82 -29.31
N LEU A 20 13.57 -1.54 -28.24
CA LEU A 20 14.47 -2.06 -27.21
C LEU A 20 14.86 -3.54 -27.45
N ASP A 21 14.54 -4.11 -28.61
CA ASP A 21 14.73 -5.52 -28.93
C ASP A 21 14.03 -6.49 -27.95
N VAL A 22 12.93 -6.06 -27.34
CA VAL A 22 12.10 -6.86 -26.43
C VAL A 22 10.90 -7.43 -27.19
N ASP A 23 10.87 -8.76 -27.35
CA ASP A 23 9.70 -9.49 -27.86
C ASP A 23 9.02 -10.31 -26.75
N PRO A 24 7.91 -9.81 -26.17
CA PRO A 24 7.22 -10.48 -25.08
C PRO A 24 6.35 -11.68 -25.50
N LYS A 25 6.36 -12.09 -26.79
CA LYS A 25 5.61 -13.25 -27.31
C LYS A 25 4.12 -13.22 -26.92
N LEU A 26 3.47 -12.09 -27.20
CA LEU A 26 2.10 -11.82 -26.74
C LEU A 26 1.05 -12.77 -27.33
N GLN A 27 0.08 -13.12 -26.50
CA GLN A 27 -1.18 -13.72 -26.92
C GLN A 27 -2.33 -12.76 -26.63
N PHE A 28 -3.11 -12.45 -27.66
CA PHE A 28 -4.28 -11.59 -27.56
C PHE A 28 -5.54 -12.47 -27.46
N LEU A 29 -6.33 -12.26 -26.41
CA LEU A 29 -7.56 -13.01 -26.13
C LEU A 29 -8.75 -12.04 -26.06
N GLU A 30 -9.90 -12.47 -26.56
CA GLU A 30 -11.17 -11.73 -26.50
C GLU A 30 -12.23 -12.63 -25.86
N TYR A 31 -13.10 -12.04 -25.04
CA TYR A 31 -14.14 -12.75 -24.29
C TYR A 31 -15.48 -12.02 -24.45
N GLU A 32 -16.56 -12.79 -24.52
CA GLU A 32 -17.93 -12.26 -24.67
C GLU A 32 -18.43 -11.56 -23.40
N SER A 33 -17.84 -11.84 -22.24
CA SER A 33 -18.20 -11.21 -20.96
C SER A 33 -17.06 -11.22 -19.96
N PHE A 34 -17.24 -10.50 -18.85
CA PHE A 34 -16.23 -10.36 -17.80
C PHE A 34 -15.91 -11.68 -17.07
N TYR A 35 -16.94 -12.48 -16.74
CA TYR A 35 -16.77 -13.70 -15.94
C TYR A 35 -15.76 -14.70 -16.54
N PRO A 36 -15.88 -15.15 -17.80
CA PRO A 36 -14.90 -16.08 -18.40
C PRO A 36 -13.49 -15.47 -18.51
N ALA A 37 -13.38 -14.15 -18.72
CA ALA A 37 -12.09 -13.47 -18.71
C ALA A 37 -11.46 -13.51 -17.31
N TRP A 38 -12.24 -13.18 -16.28
CA TRP A 38 -11.79 -13.18 -14.90
C TRP A 38 -11.38 -14.58 -14.43
N THR A 39 -12.23 -15.60 -14.61
CA THR A 39 -11.93 -16.97 -14.17
C THR A 39 -10.67 -17.55 -14.82
N ARG A 40 -10.41 -17.20 -16.09
CA ARG A 40 -9.21 -17.67 -16.80
C ARG A 40 -7.93 -16.97 -16.34
N HIS A 41 -7.98 -15.68 -16.06
CA HIS A 41 -6.79 -14.87 -15.75
C HIS A 41 -6.52 -14.70 -14.25
N PHE A 42 -7.50 -15.00 -13.39
CA PHE A 42 -7.37 -14.98 -11.94
C PHE A 42 -7.76 -16.35 -11.34
N PRO A 43 -6.98 -17.42 -11.64
CA PRO A 43 -7.19 -18.71 -11.00
C PRO A 43 -6.89 -18.64 -9.50
N THR A 44 -7.29 -19.67 -8.76
CA THR A 44 -7.02 -19.80 -7.32
C THR A 44 -5.54 -19.58 -7.03
N SER A 45 -5.26 -18.54 -6.23
CA SER A 45 -3.90 -18.19 -5.82
C SER A 45 -3.54 -18.87 -4.50
N ARG A 46 -2.25 -19.13 -4.29
CA ARG A 46 -1.74 -19.61 -3.00
C ARG A 46 -1.87 -18.49 -1.97
N VAL A 47 -2.52 -18.77 -0.85
CA VAL A 47 -2.71 -17.83 0.27
C VAL A 47 -2.17 -18.43 1.57
N GLY A 48 -2.09 -17.62 2.63
CA GLY A 48 -1.77 -18.08 3.99
C GLY A 48 -0.29 -18.34 4.28
N SER A 49 0.64 -17.79 3.48
CA SER A 49 2.06 -17.85 3.81
C SER A 49 2.35 -16.95 5.02
N PRO A 50 2.92 -17.47 6.13
CA PRO A 50 3.27 -16.66 7.30
C PRO A 50 4.63 -15.97 7.17
N PHE A 51 5.33 -16.17 6.06
CA PHE A 51 6.73 -15.75 5.90
C PHE A 51 6.92 -14.46 5.10
N ALA A 52 5.83 -13.84 4.63
CA ALA A 52 5.89 -12.62 3.84
C ALA A 52 5.38 -11.43 4.66
N ARG A 53 6.07 -10.30 4.56
CA ARG A 53 5.62 -9.03 5.12
C ARG A 53 5.62 -7.97 4.02
N THR A 54 4.54 -7.20 3.94
CA THR A 54 4.30 -6.20 2.89
C THR A 54 4.07 -4.80 3.45
N GLY A 55 4.44 -3.79 2.66
CA GLY A 55 4.13 -2.40 2.92
C GLY A 55 3.70 -1.72 1.61
N PRO A 56 2.50 -1.09 1.56
CA PRO A 56 2.01 -0.46 0.35
C PRO A 56 2.32 1.03 0.31
N ARG A 57 2.45 1.57 -0.89
CA ARG A 57 2.47 3.02 -1.15
C ARG A 57 1.83 3.32 -2.50
N PHE A 58 1.08 4.40 -2.59
CA PHE A 58 0.60 4.92 -3.86
C PHE A 58 1.72 5.68 -4.58
N LEU A 59 1.88 5.40 -5.86
CA LEU A 59 2.69 6.21 -6.77
C LEU A 59 1.74 7.05 -7.64
N PRO A 60 1.64 8.35 -7.36
CA PRO A 60 0.70 9.24 -8.05
C PRO A 60 1.10 9.55 -9.49
N ARG A 61 0.20 10.16 -10.27
CA ARG A 61 0.45 10.57 -11.67
C ARG A 61 1.73 11.37 -11.87
N LYS A 62 2.02 12.31 -10.97
CA LYS A 62 3.26 13.13 -11.02
C LYS A 62 4.55 12.31 -11.09
N ASN A 63 4.56 11.09 -10.53
CA ASN A 63 5.72 10.20 -10.57
C ASN A 63 6.05 9.72 -11.99
N TRP A 64 5.09 9.80 -12.91
CA TRP A 64 5.21 9.32 -14.28
C TRP A 64 5.29 10.47 -15.29
N GLU A 65 4.71 11.63 -14.94
CA GLU A 65 4.67 12.82 -15.80
C GLU A 65 5.92 13.71 -15.68
N ASP A 66 6.55 13.78 -14.50
CA ASP A 66 7.79 14.53 -14.30
C ASP A 66 9.00 13.65 -14.65
N PRO A 67 9.85 14.00 -15.65
CA PRO A 67 10.97 13.16 -16.09
C PRO A 67 12.02 12.88 -15.00
N ALA A 68 12.27 13.83 -14.11
CA ALA A 68 13.25 13.66 -13.03
C ALA A 68 12.69 12.72 -11.94
N LEU A 69 11.42 12.89 -11.59
CA LEU A 69 10.74 12.04 -10.62
C LEU A 69 10.48 10.63 -11.18
N LEU A 70 10.21 10.49 -12.47
CA LEU A 70 10.11 9.20 -13.17
C LEU A 70 11.43 8.43 -13.05
N ASN A 71 12.55 9.06 -13.42
CA ASN A 71 13.86 8.44 -13.30
C ASN A 71 14.18 8.03 -11.85
N LYS A 72 13.85 8.90 -10.88
CA LYS A 72 14.02 8.58 -9.44
C LYS A 72 13.12 7.40 -9.03
N THR A 73 11.87 7.39 -9.48
CA THR A 73 10.89 6.33 -9.18
C THR A 73 11.36 4.97 -9.70
N ILE A 74 11.75 4.90 -10.97
CA ILE A 74 12.26 3.66 -11.58
C ILE A 74 13.53 3.18 -10.87
N LYS A 75 14.47 4.09 -10.59
CA LYS A 75 15.71 3.74 -9.86
C LYS A 75 15.42 3.19 -8.46
N THR A 76 14.50 3.83 -7.73
CA THR A 76 14.12 3.38 -6.38
C THR A 76 13.49 1.99 -6.41
N ILE A 77 12.47 1.76 -7.26
CA ILE A 77 11.80 0.45 -7.36
C ILE A 77 12.80 -0.64 -7.77
N ARG A 78 13.67 -0.36 -8.74
CA ARG A 78 14.73 -1.29 -9.16
C ARG A 78 15.66 -1.66 -8.01
N SER A 79 16.14 -0.66 -7.25
CA SER A 79 17.05 -0.91 -6.12
C SER A 79 16.44 -1.82 -5.06
N MET A 80 15.13 -1.74 -4.83
CA MET A 80 14.46 -2.60 -3.85
C MET A 80 14.43 -4.06 -4.30
N GLY A 81 14.19 -4.30 -5.60
CA GLY A 81 14.27 -5.63 -6.19
C GLY A 81 15.69 -6.20 -6.13
N GLU A 82 16.70 -5.37 -6.42
CA GLU A 82 18.12 -5.73 -6.29
C GLU A 82 18.50 -6.04 -4.82
N ASP A 83 17.88 -5.35 -3.86
CA ASP A 83 18.00 -5.60 -2.43
C ASP A 83 17.20 -6.84 -1.95
N GLY A 84 16.55 -7.58 -2.86
CA GLY A 84 15.87 -8.85 -2.57
C GLY A 84 14.42 -8.73 -2.13
N ALA A 85 13.78 -7.57 -2.34
CA ALA A 85 12.35 -7.43 -2.10
C ALA A 85 11.51 -7.92 -3.29
N PHE A 86 10.35 -8.50 -3.01
CA PHE A 86 9.35 -8.81 -4.03
C PHE A 86 8.38 -7.65 -4.22
N LEU A 87 7.84 -7.53 -5.43
CA LEU A 87 7.01 -6.42 -5.87
C LEU A 87 5.64 -6.94 -6.32
N VAL A 88 4.57 -6.30 -5.87
CA VAL A 88 3.21 -6.50 -6.39
C VAL A 88 2.65 -5.13 -6.75
N HIS A 89 2.29 -4.92 -8.02
CA HIS A 89 1.85 -3.63 -8.53
C HIS A 89 0.49 -3.74 -9.22
N TYR A 90 -0.36 -2.75 -8.98
CA TYR A 90 -1.62 -2.57 -9.69
C TYR A 90 -1.65 -1.18 -10.31
N ASN A 91 -1.85 -1.09 -11.62
CA ASN A 91 -2.15 0.18 -12.27
C ASN A 91 -3.65 0.44 -12.14
N ILE A 92 -4.00 1.56 -11.52
CA ILE A 92 -5.38 1.90 -11.21
C ILE A 92 -5.63 3.33 -11.63
N ASN A 93 -6.69 3.55 -12.43
CA ASN A 93 -7.32 4.85 -12.52
C ASN A 93 -8.53 4.87 -11.56
N ALA A 94 -8.45 5.68 -10.52
CA ALA A 94 -9.49 5.84 -9.51
C ALA A 94 -10.11 7.26 -9.52
N ASP A 95 -10.15 7.88 -10.71
CA ASP A 95 -10.91 9.09 -10.97
C ASP A 95 -12.36 8.91 -10.50
N GLU A 96 -12.87 9.91 -9.79
CA GLU A 96 -14.23 9.90 -9.27
C GLU A 96 -15.21 10.43 -10.32
N PRO A 97 -16.31 9.72 -10.58
CA PRO A 97 -17.38 10.26 -11.41
C PRO A 97 -17.93 11.56 -10.83
N ASP A 98 -18.50 12.40 -11.69
CA ASP A 98 -19.21 13.60 -11.25
C ASP A 98 -20.40 13.23 -10.34
N ASN A 99 -20.69 14.10 -9.37
CA ASN A 99 -21.83 14.01 -8.46
C ASN A 99 -21.87 12.76 -7.53
N MET A 100 -20.72 12.19 -7.21
CA MET A 100 -20.65 11.15 -6.19
C MET A 100 -20.86 11.70 -4.78
N ALA A 101 -21.51 10.90 -3.92
CA ALA A 101 -21.65 11.22 -2.51
C ALA A 101 -20.28 11.23 -1.81
N GLU A 102 -20.10 12.10 -0.81
CA GLU A 102 -18.88 12.09 0.00
C GLU A 102 -18.67 10.72 0.67
N SER A 103 -17.42 10.26 0.65
CA SER A 103 -17.00 9.04 1.34
C SER A 103 -15.73 9.28 2.17
N SER A 104 -15.37 8.31 3.01
CA SER A 104 -14.15 8.34 3.82
C SER A 104 -12.91 7.82 3.10
N VAL A 105 -13.00 7.52 1.80
CA VAL A 105 -11.88 7.01 1.00
C VAL A 105 -10.75 8.04 1.03
N ASN A 106 -9.52 7.59 1.30
CA ASN A 106 -8.35 8.47 1.29
C ASN A 106 -8.25 9.21 -0.07
N PRO A 107 -8.27 10.55 -0.11
CA PRO A 107 -8.24 11.30 -1.37
C PRO A 107 -7.02 11.03 -2.23
N ALA A 108 -5.92 10.50 -1.67
CA ALA A 108 -4.76 10.07 -2.43
C ALA A 108 -5.09 9.01 -3.50
N TRP A 109 -6.19 8.26 -3.34
CA TRP A 109 -6.72 7.39 -4.41
C TRP A 109 -7.03 8.17 -5.69
N ARG A 110 -7.47 9.42 -5.60
CA ARG A 110 -7.83 10.23 -6.78
C ARG A 110 -6.65 10.65 -7.64
N ASP A 111 -5.43 10.46 -7.17
CA ASP A 111 -4.22 10.76 -7.95
C ASP A 111 -3.33 9.54 -8.18
N VAL A 112 -3.75 8.35 -7.71
CA VAL A 112 -2.96 7.12 -7.88
C VAL A 112 -2.88 6.76 -9.36
N MET A 113 -1.70 6.35 -9.79
CA MET A 113 -1.52 5.66 -11.07
C MET A 113 -1.09 4.21 -10.83
N MET A 114 -0.30 3.97 -9.79
CA MET A 114 0.13 2.63 -9.37
C MET A 114 -0.01 2.46 -7.86
N VAL A 115 -0.70 1.41 -7.43
CA VAL A 115 -0.59 0.87 -6.08
C VAL A 115 0.64 0.00 -6.05
N ASN A 116 1.68 0.46 -5.35
CA ASN A 116 2.92 -0.26 -5.16
C ASN A 116 2.86 -1.04 -3.84
N ILE A 117 3.17 -2.33 -3.87
CA ILE A 117 3.35 -3.15 -2.68
C ILE A 117 4.75 -3.74 -2.75
N ILE A 118 5.57 -3.39 -1.76
CA ILE A 118 6.88 -3.99 -1.57
C ILE A 118 6.79 -5.01 -0.44
N GLY A 119 7.52 -6.11 -0.55
CA GLY A 119 7.59 -7.08 0.53
C GLY A 119 8.93 -7.78 0.68
N LEU A 120 9.17 -8.27 1.88
CA LEU A 120 10.31 -9.10 2.23
C LEU A 120 9.82 -10.48 2.67
N THR A 121 10.62 -11.51 2.41
CA THR A 121 10.35 -12.87 2.88
C THR A 121 11.33 -13.30 3.95
N GLY A 122 10.86 -14.09 4.90
CA GLY A 122 11.66 -14.86 5.85
C GLY A 122 11.46 -16.36 5.66
N ASP A 123 11.75 -17.13 6.71
CA ASP A 123 11.51 -18.55 6.79
C ASP A 123 11.21 -18.97 8.24
N LYS A 124 10.83 -20.23 8.43
CA LYS A 124 10.47 -20.79 9.74
C LYS A 124 11.62 -20.87 10.75
N ASP A 125 12.87 -20.75 10.29
CA ASP A 125 14.06 -20.96 11.09
C ASP A 125 14.59 -19.64 11.68
N LYS A 126 13.96 -18.51 11.34
CA LYS A 126 14.27 -17.18 11.89
C LYS A 126 13.84 -17.08 13.35
N THR A 127 14.73 -16.58 14.18
CA THR A 127 14.45 -16.11 15.53
C THR A 127 13.57 -14.86 15.51
N GLU A 128 12.92 -14.56 16.65
CA GLU A 128 12.10 -13.35 16.76
C GLU A 128 12.88 -12.06 16.44
N SER A 129 14.14 -11.98 16.84
CA SER A 129 14.98 -10.82 16.55
C SER A 129 15.35 -10.67 15.08
N GLU A 130 15.51 -11.78 14.35
CA GLU A 130 15.70 -11.72 12.90
C GLU A 130 14.42 -11.32 12.18
N VAL A 131 13.26 -11.80 12.63
CA VAL A 131 11.95 -11.37 12.13
C VAL A 131 11.76 -9.85 12.37
N ALA A 132 12.08 -9.38 13.57
CA ALA A 132 12.04 -7.96 13.92
C ALA A 132 12.92 -7.12 12.98
N ALA A 133 14.13 -7.61 12.65
CA ALA A 133 15.03 -6.93 11.73
C ALA A 133 14.46 -6.86 10.30
N ILE A 134 13.82 -7.93 9.82
CA ILE A 134 13.15 -7.95 8.50
C ILE A 134 12.00 -6.94 8.47
N HIS A 135 11.13 -6.96 9.48
CA HIS A 135 9.99 -6.04 9.57
C HIS A 135 10.45 -4.59 9.68
N LYS A 136 11.42 -4.32 10.55
CA LYS A 136 12.03 -3.00 10.68
C LYS A 136 12.57 -2.51 9.35
N ARG A 137 13.38 -3.32 8.66
CA ARG A 137 13.91 -2.97 7.33
C ARG A 137 12.80 -2.66 6.33
N LEU A 138 11.72 -3.44 6.31
CA LEU A 138 10.58 -3.13 5.46
C LEU A 138 10.01 -1.73 5.77
N THR A 139 9.69 -1.45 7.03
CA THR A 139 9.00 -0.23 7.45
C THR A 139 9.88 1.01 7.35
N ILE A 140 11.08 0.99 7.95
CA ILE A 140 11.91 2.21 8.09
C ILE A 140 12.86 2.45 6.93
N ASP A 141 13.08 1.46 6.07
CA ASP A 141 13.95 1.61 4.89
C ASP A 141 13.13 1.51 3.60
N LEU A 142 12.56 0.35 3.26
CA LEU A 142 11.93 0.18 1.94
C LEU A 142 10.67 1.04 1.77
N VAL A 143 9.75 1.04 2.73
CA VAL A 143 8.56 1.90 2.68
C VAL A 143 8.95 3.37 2.75
N GLN A 144 9.99 3.73 3.51
CA GLN A 144 10.49 5.11 3.57
C GLN A 144 11.02 5.59 2.21
N ARG A 145 11.80 4.77 1.50
CA ARG A 145 12.26 5.10 0.13
C ARG A 145 11.08 5.35 -0.82
N LEU A 146 9.95 4.64 -0.64
CA LEU A 146 8.72 4.90 -1.39
C LEU A 146 8.07 6.24 -0.99
N ARG A 147 8.05 6.58 0.31
CA ARG A 147 7.56 7.90 0.79
C ARG A 147 8.37 9.04 0.17
N ASP A 148 9.69 8.90 0.12
CA ASP A 148 10.62 9.93 -0.39
C ASP A 148 10.46 10.24 -1.88
N ILE A 149 9.81 9.35 -2.64
CA ILE A 149 9.45 9.57 -4.05
C ILE A 149 7.96 9.87 -4.24
N SER A 150 7.14 9.76 -3.20
CA SER A 150 5.69 9.98 -3.26
C SER A 150 5.17 10.84 -2.09
N PRO A 151 5.76 12.02 -1.84
CA PRO A 151 5.35 12.86 -0.71
C PRO A 151 3.88 13.25 -0.85
N GLY A 152 3.15 13.15 0.26
CA GLY A 152 1.71 13.42 0.35
C GLY A 152 0.80 12.32 -0.23
N ALA A 153 1.36 11.29 -0.88
CA ALA A 153 0.58 10.14 -1.33
C ALA A 153 0.05 9.32 -0.13
N GLY A 154 -0.80 8.34 -0.42
CA GLY A 154 -1.36 7.43 0.59
C GLY A 154 -0.83 6.00 0.42
N GLY A 155 -1.53 5.08 1.05
CA GLY A 155 -1.39 3.63 0.87
C GLY A 155 -2.72 2.94 1.15
N TYR A 156 -2.81 1.67 0.79
CA TYR A 156 -4.04 0.90 0.96
C TYR A 156 -4.04 0.15 2.29
N LEU A 157 -4.97 0.51 3.18
CA LEU A 157 -5.00 0.01 4.56
C LEU A 157 -5.18 -1.52 4.65
N ASN A 158 -5.93 -2.14 3.74
CA ASN A 158 -6.22 -3.58 3.80
C ASN A 158 -4.99 -4.45 3.44
N GLU A 159 -3.98 -3.86 2.80
CA GLU A 159 -2.70 -4.50 2.46
C GLU A 159 -1.53 -3.78 3.16
N GLY A 160 -1.86 -3.06 4.24
CA GLY A 160 -1.03 -2.09 4.94
C GLY A 160 0.17 -2.63 5.69
N ASP A 161 1.13 -1.74 5.91
CA ASP A 161 2.15 -1.94 6.93
C ASP A 161 1.54 -1.66 8.33
N VAL A 162 1.30 -2.69 9.14
CA VAL A 162 0.79 -2.53 10.52
C VAL A 162 1.73 -1.80 11.47
N MET A 163 2.98 -1.56 11.06
CA MET A 163 4.00 -0.83 11.80
C MET A 163 4.26 0.57 11.22
N ASP A 164 3.45 1.00 10.25
CA ASP A 164 3.61 2.31 9.63
C ASP A 164 3.52 3.43 10.69
N PRO A 165 4.62 4.18 10.94
CA PRO A 165 4.61 5.27 11.91
C PRO A 165 3.70 6.44 11.48
N GLU A 166 3.35 6.51 10.20
CA GLU A 166 2.50 7.54 9.60
C GLU A 166 1.13 6.98 9.17
N PHE A 167 0.66 5.86 9.74
CA PHE A 167 -0.55 5.16 9.30
C PHE A 167 -1.78 6.07 9.18
N ALA A 168 -1.92 7.08 10.05
CA ALA A 168 -3.01 8.05 9.99
C ALA A 168 -3.06 8.79 8.65
N GLN A 169 -1.91 9.32 8.22
CA GLN A 169 -1.75 9.98 6.92
C GLN A 169 -1.83 8.96 5.78
N THR A 170 -1.12 7.84 5.89
CA THR A 170 -1.02 6.85 4.81
C THR A 170 -2.38 6.27 4.47
N PHE A 171 -3.18 5.87 5.46
CA PHE A 171 -4.41 5.11 5.25
C PHE A 171 -5.66 5.97 5.20
N TYR A 172 -5.68 7.11 5.89
CA TYR A 172 -6.86 7.96 5.99
C TYR A 172 -6.66 9.37 5.44
N GLY A 173 -5.40 9.82 5.33
CA GLY A 173 -5.04 11.14 4.83
C GLY A 173 -5.76 12.25 5.59
N LYS A 174 -6.24 13.26 4.86
CA LYS A 174 -6.96 14.42 5.43
C LYS A 174 -8.26 14.07 6.16
N HIS A 175 -8.78 12.84 6.00
CA HIS A 175 -10.01 12.42 6.66
C HIS A 175 -9.81 11.89 8.08
N TYR A 176 -8.57 11.66 8.51
CA TYR A 176 -8.28 11.05 9.81
C TYR A 176 -8.96 11.78 10.97
N GLU A 177 -8.86 13.11 11.02
CA GLU A 177 -9.43 13.91 12.10
C GLU A 177 -10.96 13.75 12.18
N ARG A 178 -11.67 13.90 11.05
CA ARG A 178 -13.14 13.72 11.01
C ARG A 178 -13.54 12.31 11.43
N LEU A 179 -12.81 11.30 10.96
CA LEU A 179 -13.05 9.90 11.34
C LEU A 179 -12.83 9.68 12.83
N TRP A 180 -11.80 10.30 13.42
CA TRP A 180 -11.53 10.23 14.85
C TRP A 180 -12.63 10.87 15.69
N GLN A 181 -13.20 12.00 15.25
CA GLN A 181 -14.35 12.60 15.93
C GLN A 181 -15.59 11.69 15.88
N ILE A 182 -15.84 11.04 14.73
CA ILE A 182 -16.93 10.06 14.59
C ILE A 182 -16.69 8.87 15.52
N LYS A 183 -15.47 8.32 15.53
CA LYS A 183 -15.07 7.21 16.41
C LYS A 183 -15.35 7.53 17.87
N LYS A 184 -14.95 8.71 18.37
CA LYS A 184 -15.24 9.13 19.76
C LYS A 184 -16.73 9.25 20.06
N LYS A 185 -17.55 9.63 19.08
CA LYS A 185 -19.01 9.73 19.24
C LYS A 185 -19.69 8.36 19.29
N VAL A 186 -19.24 7.44 18.43
CA VAL A 186 -19.86 6.12 18.25
C VAL A 186 -19.33 5.08 19.24
N ASP A 187 -18.04 5.15 19.57
CA ASP A 187 -17.35 4.24 20.48
C ASP A 187 -16.48 5.03 21.48
N PRO A 188 -17.08 5.77 22.43
CA PRO A 188 -16.38 6.63 23.38
C PRO A 188 -15.51 5.88 24.38
N LYS A 189 -15.66 4.55 24.49
CA LYS A 189 -14.92 3.70 25.42
C LYS A 189 -13.84 2.87 24.72
N ASP A 190 -13.60 3.12 23.43
CA ASP A 190 -12.65 2.39 22.59
C ASP A 190 -12.81 0.86 22.68
N VAL A 191 -14.07 0.38 22.71
CA VAL A 191 -14.38 -1.06 22.76
C VAL A 191 -13.87 -1.77 21.51
N PHE A 192 -13.94 -1.12 20.35
CA PHE A 192 -13.46 -1.67 19.09
C PHE A 192 -12.05 -1.15 18.81
N TRP A 193 -11.06 -2.03 18.89
CA TRP A 193 -9.66 -1.73 18.59
C TRP A 193 -9.11 -2.70 17.54
N ALA A 194 -8.28 -2.18 16.64
CA ALA A 194 -7.44 -2.96 15.74
C ALA A 194 -6.16 -2.17 15.44
N PRO A 195 -5.04 -2.84 15.12
CA PRO A 195 -3.82 -2.16 14.69
C PRO A 195 -4.10 -1.21 13.52
N THR A 196 -3.56 0.01 13.59
CA THR A 196 -3.71 1.07 12.57
C THR A 196 -5.14 1.57 12.33
N ALA A 197 -6.13 1.09 13.08
CA ALA A 197 -7.47 1.66 13.04
C ALA A 197 -7.48 3.10 13.56
N VAL A 198 -8.46 3.90 13.15
CA VAL A 198 -8.66 5.27 13.64
C VAL A 198 -8.75 5.28 15.18
N GLY A 199 -7.84 6.02 15.83
CA GLY A 199 -7.76 6.14 17.28
C GLY A 199 -7.00 5.00 17.98
N SER A 200 -6.43 4.04 17.23
CA SER A 200 -5.69 2.90 17.77
C SER A 200 -4.40 3.28 18.51
N GLU A 201 -3.82 4.44 18.19
CA GLU A 201 -2.58 5.00 18.74
C GLU A 201 -2.61 5.28 20.25
N LYS A 202 -3.80 5.32 20.84
CA LYS A 202 -3.96 5.43 22.31
C LYS A 202 -3.65 4.14 23.05
N TRP A 203 -3.49 3.02 22.34
CA TRP A 203 -3.35 1.71 22.92
C TRP A 203 -2.12 1.01 22.38
N TYR A 204 -1.51 0.18 23.21
CA TYR A 204 -0.39 -0.66 22.83
C TYR A 204 -0.54 -2.06 23.43
N ILE A 205 0.10 -3.04 22.79
CA ILE A 205 0.12 -4.43 23.26
C ILE A 205 1.41 -4.65 24.05
N THR A 206 1.31 -5.18 25.27
CA THR A 206 2.46 -5.49 26.12
C THR A 206 3.18 -6.77 25.71
N GLY A 207 4.46 -6.90 26.08
CA GLY A 207 5.19 -8.18 25.93
C GLY A 207 5.51 -8.58 24.50
N GLN A 208 5.65 -7.60 23.60
CA GLN A 208 6.06 -7.80 22.22
C GLN A 208 7.41 -7.13 21.94
N GLN A 209 8.25 -7.75 21.14
CA GLN A 209 9.48 -7.12 20.63
C GLN A 209 9.12 -6.02 19.63
N ASP A 210 9.87 -4.92 19.62
CA ASP A 210 9.73 -3.86 18.62
C ASP A 210 9.77 -4.46 17.20
N TYR A 211 8.90 -3.97 16.33
CA TYR A 211 8.71 -4.49 14.97
C TYR A 211 8.30 -5.97 14.91
N VAL A 212 7.70 -6.50 15.98
CA VAL A 212 7.02 -7.79 15.99
C VAL A 212 5.66 -7.61 16.65
N THR A 213 4.69 -7.06 15.90
CA THR A 213 3.34 -6.83 16.42
C THR A 213 2.67 -8.19 16.66
N LYS A 214 2.49 -8.55 17.93
CA LYS A 214 1.78 -9.75 18.36
C LYS A 214 0.38 -9.37 18.83
N GLN A 215 -0.57 -10.29 18.75
CA GLN A 215 -1.92 -10.12 19.32
C GLN A 215 -2.13 -10.94 20.60
N ASN A 216 -1.03 -11.37 21.24
CA ASN A 216 -1.05 -12.28 22.38
C ASN A 216 -0.82 -11.58 23.74
N GLY A 217 -0.42 -10.31 23.71
CA GLY A 217 -0.17 -9.51 24.90
C GLY A 217 -1.42 -8.83 25.45
N ARG A 218 -1.30 -8.12 26.58
CA ARG A 218 -2.39 -7.31 27.12
C ARG A 218 -2.47 -5.99 26.34
N LEU A 219 -3.67 -5.61 25.91
CA LEU A 219 -3.94 -4.28 25.38
C LEU A 219 -4.01 -3.28 26.54
N CYS A 220 -3.16 -2.26 26.51
CA CYS A 220 -3.02 -1.24 27.56
C CYS A 220 -3.12 0.16 26.95
N VAL A 221 -3.58 1.14 27.74
CA VAL A 221 -3.62 2.55 27.33
C VAL A 221 -2.21 3.14 27.45
N GLU A 222 -1.75 3.80 26.39
CA GLU A 222 -0.52 4.59 26.43
C GLU A 222 -0.76 5.81 27.35
N THR A 223 -0.18 5.78 28.54
CA THR A 223 -0.34 6.85 29.55
C THR A 223 0.58 8.04 29.30
N LYS A 224 1.59 7.87 28.44
CA LYS A 224 2.51 8.91 28.01
C LYS A 224 2.05 9.46 26.67
N LEU A 225 1.16 10.46 26.68
CA LEU A 225 0.87 11.45 25.61
C LEU A 225 -0.62 11.85 25.62
N PHE A 226 -1.11 12.38 26.75
CA PHE A 226 -2.11 13.46 26.67
C PHE A 226 -1.35 14.79 26.52
N VAL A 227 -0.60 14.93 25.42
CA VAL A 227 -0.16 16.24 24.93
C VAL A 227 -1.27 16.72 24.00
N THR A 228 -2.17 17.51 24.59
CA THR A 228 -3.03 18.53 23.98
C THR A 228 -3.03 18.61 22.44
N GLU A 229 -4.16 18.27 21.82
CA GLU A 229 -4.80 18.82 20.59
C GLU A 229 -3.96 19.55 19.50
N SER A 230 -2.65 19.32 19.34
CA SER A 230 -1.81 20.18 18.48
C SER A 230 -0.64 19.50 17.77
N THR A 231 -0.49 18.17 17.84
CA THR A 231 0.60 17.46 17.14
C THR A 231 0.18 16.80 15.82
N PHE A 232 -0.97 17.18 15.25
CA PHE A 232 -1.16 17.00 13.81
C PHE A 232 -0.31 18.07 13.10
N LYS A 233 0.97 17.74 12.84
CA LYS A 233 1.74 18.54 11.88
C LYS A 233 1.09 18.38 10.51
N PRO A 234 0.79 19.48 9.80
CA PRO A 234 0.27 19.44 8.44
C PRO A 234 1.27 18.80 7.46
#